data_AF-A0A165WWF7-F1
#
_entry.id   AF-A0A165WWF7-F1
#
_cell.length_a   1.000
_cell.length_b   1.000
_cell.length_c   1.000
_cell.angle_alpha   90.00
_cell.angle_beta   90.00
_cell.angle_gamma   90.00
#
_symmetry.space_group_name_H-M   'P 1'
#
loop_
_entity.id
_entity.type
_entity.pdbx_description
1 polymer ?
#
loop_
_entity_poly.entity_id
_entity_poly.type
_entity_poly.pdbx_seq_one_letter_code
_entity_poly.pdbx_strand_id
1 'polypeptide(L)'
;SSTPSYAFWIDPIALEELPLLARWPDAIRSQDTWVEGEAQTGTNMTDLMMWPVEMLPHSILSFWSEGMGSIKVADNQAFSTGSFFGGPPFAIDWYSRAFYALHNHFLSQRQFGGSDLAITNAFLLQPHRFITRWPSDPQNPAKGNCGPSKGLRSYPQWTASDKEREETASSWIWDAR
;
A
#
# COMPACT_ATOMS: atom_id res chain seq x y z
N SER A 1 12.55 -21.60 14.46
CA SER A 1 12.09 -20.72 13.39
C SER A 1 11.93 -19.33 13.99
N SER A 2 12.66 -18.33 13.52
CA SER A 2 12.47 -16.94 13.98
C SER A 2 11.14 -16.42 13.44
N THR A 3 10.36 -15.75 14.28
CA THR A 3 9.15 -15.04 13.84
C THR A 3 9.53 -14.07 12.71
N PRO A 4 8.80 -14.09 11.58
CA PRO A 4 9.06 -13.16 10.48
C PRO A 4 8.93 -11.72 10.97
N SER A 5 9.89 -10.88 10.57
CA SER A 5 9.96 -9.48 10.96
C SER A 5 9.46 -8.62 9.80
N TYR A 6 8.64 -7.62 10.13
CA TYR A 6 8.09 -6.66 9.19
C TYR A 6 8.43 -5.25 9.66
N ALA A 7 8.63 -4.35 8.71
CA ALA A 7 8.67 -2.93 8.99
C ALA A 7 7.68 -2.20 8.10
N PHE A 8 7.03 -1.20 8.67
CA PHE A 8 6.01 -0.39 8.02
C PHE A 8 6.36 1.08 8.19
N TRP A 9 6.17 1.82 7.11
CA TRP A 9 6.06 3.26 7.17
C TRP A 9 4.57 3.63 7.24
N ILE A 10 4.26 4.60 8.08
CA ILE A 10 2.91 5.10 8.31
C ILE A 10 2.96 6.62 8.46
N ASP A 11 2.02 7.30 7.83
CA ASP A 11 1.81 8.72 8.02
C ASP A 11 1.44 9.01 9.49
N PRO A 12 2.10 9.95 10.18
CA PRO A 12 1.75 10.33 11.55
C PRO A 12 0.28 10.70 11.73
N ILE A 13 -0.35 11.33 10.73
CA ILE A 13 -1.79 11.67 10.79
C ILE A 13 -2.62 10.40 10.86
N ALA A 14 -2.21 9.34 10.16
CA ALA A 14 -2.89 8.06 10.25
C ALA A 14 -2.79 7.47 11.66
N LEU A 15 -1.68 7.66 12.39
CA LEU A 15 -1.53 7.18 13.77
C LEU A 15 -2.47 7.88 14.76
N GLU A 16 -2.69 9.19 14.61
CA GLU A 16 -3.61 9.95 15.45
C GLU A 16 -5.06 9.43 15.36
N GLU A 17 -5.40 8.87 14.20
CA GLU A 17 -6.72 8.30 13.91
C GLU A 17 -6.85 6.82 14.32
N LEU A 18 -5.81 6.22 14.93
CA LEU A 18 -5.75 4.80 15.30
C LEU A 18 -5.62 4.51 16.80
N PRO A 19 -6.30 5.23 17.72
CA PRO A 19 -6.22 4.95 19.15
C PRO A 19 -6.70 3.53 19.52
N LEU A 20 -7.45 2.87 18.62
CA LEU A 20 -7.97 1.51 18.77
C LEU A 20 -7.01 0.41 18.31
N LEU A 21 -5.90 0.75 17.66
CA LEU A 21 -4.89 -0.21 17.17
C LEU A 21 -3.74 -0.41 18.15
N ALA A 22 -4.05 -0.59 19.43
CA ALA A 22 -3.05 -0.66 20.50
C ALA A 22 -2.08 -1.85 20.37
N ARG A 23 -2.47 -2.91 19.64
CA ARG A 23 -1.65 -4.12 19.43
C ARG A 23 -1.16 -4.24 17.98
N TRP A 24 -1.32 -3.19 17.20
CA TRP A 24 -0.89 -3.19 15.81
C TRP A 24 0.64 -3.08 15.68
N PRO A 25 1.24 -3.74 14.68
CA PRO A 25 0.61 -4.73 13.80
C PRO A 25 0.41 -6.08 14.50
N ASP A 26 -0.65 -6.79 14.16
CA ASP A 26 -0.84 -8.17 14.57
C ASP A 26 0.10 -9.07 13.77
N ALA A 27 0.98 -9.80 14.48
CA ALA A 27 2.05 -10.57 13.86
C ALA A 27 1.53 -11.75 13.03
N ILE A 28 0.44 -12.41 13.48
CA ILE A 28 -0.15 -13.55 12.78
C ILE A 28 -0.83 -13.06 11.50
N ARG A 29 -1.65 -12.01 11.61
CA ARG A 29 -2.33 -11.42 10.46
C ARG A 29 -1.34 -10.87 9.43
N SER A 30 -0.25 -10.27 9.90
CA SER A 30 0.83 -9.82 9.00
C SER A 30 1.42 -11.00 8.24
N GLN A 31 1.75 -12.10 8.92
CA GLN A 31 2.23 -13.31 8.25
C GLN A 31 1.21 -13.84 7.23
N ASP A 32 -0.05 -13.97 7.61
CA ASP A 32 -1.11 -14.49 6.73
C ASP A 32 -1.28 -13.64 5.48
N THR A 33 -1.21 -12.31 5.62
CA THR A 33 -1.27 -11.37 4.49
C THR A 33 -0.15 -11.63 3.48
N TRP A 34 1.05 -11.95 3.95
CA TRP A 34 2.19 -12.24 3.07
C TRP A 34 2.12 -13.63 2.45
N VAL A 35 1.57 -14.62 3.15
CA VAL A 35 1.28 -15.96 2.59
C VAL A 35 0.23 -15.84 1.49
N GLU A 36 -0.85 -15.09 1.72
CA GLU A 36 -1.86 -14.77 0.71
C GLU A 36 -1.22 -14.08 -0.50
N GLY A 37 -0.33 -13.11 -0.26
CA GLY A 37 0.40 -12.39 -1.30
C GLY A 37 1.30 -13.27 -2.16
N GLU A 38 2.05 -14.19 -1.55
CA GLU A 38 2.89 -15.16 -2.26
C GLU A 38 2.05 -16.08 -3.15
N ALA A 39 0.92 -16.56 -2.63
CA ALA A 39 0.00 -17.40 -3.40
C ALA A 39 -0.63 -16.67 -4.60
N GLN A 40 -0.94 -15.38 -4.46
CA GLN A 40 -1.56 -14.57 -5.51
C GLN A 40 -0.58 -14.10 -6.58
N THR A 41 0.65 -13.76 -6.19
CA THR A 41 1.66 -13.17 -7.08
C THR A 41 2.62 -14.19 -7.66
N GLY A 42 2.80 -15.34 -6.99
CA GLY A 42 3.86 -16.31 -7.29
C GLY A 42 5.26 -15.85 -6.86
N THR A 43 5.38 -14.69 -6.21
CA THR A 43 6.65 -14.13 -5.72
C THR A 43 6.87 -14.55 -4.27
N ASN A 44 8.10 -14.87 -3.89
CA ASN A 44 8.42 -15.26 -2.52
C ASN A 44 7.97 -14.17 -1.52
N MET A 45 7.40 -14.57 -0.39
CA MET A 45 6.94 -13.61 0.62
C MET A 45 8.04 -12.62 1.07
N THR A 46 9.31 -13.03 1.13
CA THR A 46 10.40 -12.13 1.56
C THR A 46 10.71 -11.02 0.55
N ASP A 47 10.19 -11.17 -0.66
CA ASP A 47 10.37 -10.29 -1.82
C ASP A 47 9.16 -9.38 -2.09
N LEU A 48 8.10 -9.51 -1.27
CA LEU A 48 6.84 -8.78 -1.45
C LEU A 48 6.75 -7.54 -0.56
N MET A 49 6.39 -6.41 -1.18
CA MET A 49 6.01 -5.18 -0.51
C MET A 49 4.49 -5.06 -0.46
N MET A 50 3.91 -4.65 0.66
CA MET A 50 2.52 -4.24 0.70
C MET A 50 2.41 -2.75 0.36
N TRP A 51 1.51 -2.44 -0.58
CA TRP A 51 1.23 -1.06 -0.98
C TRP A 51 -0.27 -0.87 -1.26
N PRO A 52 -0.98 -0.05 -0.48
CA PRO A 52 -2.39 0.27 -0.72
C PRO A 52 -2.60 1.08 -2.01
N VAL A 53 -3.69 0.78 -2.70
CA VAL A 53 -4.13 1.55 -3.88
C VAL A 53 -5.53 2.13 -3.67
N GLU A 54 -5.74 3.38 -4.10
CA GLU A 54 -7.05 4.05 -4.04
C GLU A 54 -7.92 3.77 -5.25
N MET A 55 -7.29 3.42 -6.37
CA MET A 55 -7.95 3.07 -7.62
C MET A 55 -7.04 2.18 -8.45
N LEU A 56 -7.57 1.62 -9.54
CA LEU A 56 -6.73 0.93 -10.51
C LEU A 56 -6.02 1.93 -11.43
N PRO A 57 -4.78 1.63 -11.87
CA PRO A 57 -4.13 2.39 -12.92
C PRO A 57 -5.01 2.44 -14.18
N HIS A 58 -5.09 3.59 -14.84
CA HIS A 58 -5.78 3.70 -16.12
C HIS A 58 -5.13 2.76 -17.15
N SER A 59 -5.92 2.09 -17.99
CA SER A 59 -5.43 1.07 -18.93
C SER A 59 -4.32 1.57 -19.86
N ILE A 60 -4.28 2.87 -20.16
CA ILE A 60 -3.21 3.50 -20.95
C ILE A 60 -1.82 3.33 -20.33
N LEU A 61 -1.73 3.18 -18.99
CA LEU A 61 -0.47 2.96 -18.30
C LEU A 61 0.12 1.57 -18.57
N SER A 62 -0.62 0.65 -19.20
CA SER A 62 -0.04 -0.59 -19.74
C SER A 62 0.98 -0.35 -20.86
N PHE A 63 0.95 0.82 -21.50
CA PHE A 63 1.93 1.23 -22.51
C PHE A 63 3.08 2.05 -21.92
N TRP A 64 3.08 2.30 -20.61
CA TRP A 64 4.12 3.08 -19.97
C TRP A 64 5.48 2.36 -20.09
N SER A 65 6.54 3.15 -20.27
CA SER A 65 7.92 2.68 -20.24
C SER A 65 8.78 3.72 -19.51
N GLU A 66 9.94 3.31 -19.02
CA GLU A 66 10.84 4.18 -18.25
C GLU A 66 11.17 5.49 -18.98
N GLY A 67 11.30 5.47 -20.32
CA GLY A 67 11.56 6.66 -21.13
C GLY A 67 10.43 7.70 -21.14
N MET A 68 9.22 7.34 -20.70
CA MET A 68 8.09 8.26 -20.54
C MET A 68 8.18 9.09 -19.25
N GLY A 69 9.12 8.77 -18.36
CA GLY A 69 9.35 9.49 -17.12
C GLY A 69 8.40 9.10 -15.98
N SER A 70 8.47 9.85 -14.87
CA SER A 70 7.63 9.62 -13.70
C SER A 70 6.14 9.77 -14.03
N ILE A 71 5.28 8.95 -13.44
CA ILE A 71 3.84 8.99 -13.66
C ILE A 71 3.26 10.13 -12.82
N LYS A 72 3.28 11.34 -13.38
CA LYS A 72 2.53 12.46 -12.83
C LYS A 72 1.06 12.20 -13.09
N VAL A 73 0.31 12.05 -12.01
CA VAL A 73 -1.13 11.99 -12.16
C VAL A 73 -1.68 13.40 -12.05
N ALA A 74 -2.03 13.98 -13.20
CA ALA A 74 -2.85 15.18 -13.22
C ALA A 74 -4.25 14.82 -12.69
N ASP A 75 -4.88 15.76 -11.99
CA ASP A 75 -6.29 15.70 -11.59
C ASP A 75 -6.69 14.55 -10.64
N ASN A 76 -6.09 14.49 -9.45
CA ASN A 76 -6.57 13.66 -8.32
C ASN A 76 -6.61 12.13 -8.55
N GLN A 77 -5.84 11.57 -9.48
CA GLN A 77 -5.87 10.13 -9.78
C GLN A 77 -4.60 9.37 -9.34
N ALA A 78 -3.83 9.89 -8.36
CA ALA A 78 -2.76 9.10 -7.77
C ALA A 78 -3.35 7.79 -7.26
N PHE A 79 -3.07 6.69 -7.95
CA PHE A 79 -3.75 5.43 -7.66
C PHE A 79 -3.16 4.74 -6.44
N SER A 80 -2.08 5.27 -5.88
CA SER A 80 -1.45 4.78 -4.67
C SER A 80 -1.42 5.85 -3.60
N THR A 81 -1.61 5.46 -2.34
CA THR A 81 -1.41 6.34 -1.20
C THR A 81 -0.02 6.14 -0.66
N GLY A 82 0.77 7.20 -0.59
CA GLY A 82 2.05 7.22 0.08
C GLY A 82 1.88 7.51 1.55
N SER A 83 0.85 6.95 2.20
CA SER A 83 0.51 7.17 3.62
C SER A 83 0.60 5.89 4.48
N PHE A 84 0.79 4.73 3.84
CA PHE A 84 1.11 3.48 4.50
C PHE A 84 1.75 2.51 3.51
N PHE A 85 2.85 1.86 3.86
CA PHE A 85 3.44 0.75 3.10
C PHE A 85 4.45 -0.01 3.95
N GLY A 86 4.82 -1.22 3.54
CA GLY A 86 5.85 -1.95 4.27
C GLY A 86 6.07 -3.38 3.80
N GLY A 87 6.93 -4.10 4.51
CA GLY A 87 7.19 -5.50 4.26
C GLY A 87 8.39 -6.06 5.01
N PRO A 88 8.84 -7.27 4.64
CA PRO A 88 10.04 -7.87 5.18
C PRO A 88 11.29 -7.04 4.87
N PRO A 89 12.35 -7.11 5.71
CA PRO A 89 13.59 -6.35 5.50
C PRO A 89 14.20 -6.48 4.10
N PHE A 90 14.16 -7.68 3.50
CA PHE A 90 14.66 -7.90 2.14
C PHE A 90 13.86 -7.14 1.08
N ALA A 91 12.52 -7.17 1.18
CA ALA A 91 11.64 -6.42 0.29
C ALA A 91 11.86 -4.90 0.44
N ILE A 92 12.07 -4.40 1.66
CA ILE A 92 12.35 -2.98 1.92
C ILE A 92 13.72 -2.56 1.36
N ASP A 93 14.76 -3.37 1.56
CA ASP A 93 16.09 -3.12 1.00
C ASP A 93 16.05 -3.11 -0.54
N TRP A 94 15.32 -4.03 -1.15
CA TRP A 94 15.06 -3.99 -2.59
C TRP A 94 14.31 -2.72 -3.00
N TYR A 95 13.18 -2.41 -2.36
CA TYR A 95 12.33 -1.27 -2.71
C TYR A 95 13.11 0.05 -2.61
N SER A 96 13.88 0.25 -1.54
CA SER A 96 14.67 1.46 -1.35
C SER A 96 15.72 1.64 -2.47
N ARG A 97 16.48 0.59 -2.79
CA ARG A 97 17.47 0.64 -3.88
C ARG A 97 16.83 0.89 -5.23
N ALA A 98 15.74 0.19 -5.51
CA ALA A 98 15.00 0.35 -6.75
C ALA A 98 14.45 1.78 -6.87
N PHE A 99 13.78 2.27 -5.82
CA PHE A 99 13.25 3.62 -5.74
C PHE A 99 14.32 4.68 -6.04
N TYR A 100 15.46 4.63 -5.36
CA TYR A 100 16.52 5.61 -5.58
C TYR A 100 17.21 5.47 -6.94
N ALA A 101 17.31 4.25 -7.49
CA ALA A 101 17.80 4.05 -8.85
C ALA A 101 16.89 4.74 -9.88
N LEU A 102 15.57 4.55 -9.76
CA LEU A 102 14.60 5.16 -10.67
C LEU A 102 14.48 6.68 -10.46
N HIS A 103 14.52 7.14 -9.21
CA HIS A 103 14.62 8.56 -8.86
C HIS A 103 15.81 9.24 -9.55
N ASN A 104 17.00 8.66 -9.40
CA ASN A 104 18.22 9.21 -9.98
C ASN A 104 18.19 9.15 -11.50
N HIS A 105 17.60 8.10 -12.08
CA HIS A 105 17.37 8.01 -13.52
C HIS A 105 16.49 9.18 -14.02
N PHE A 106 15.30 9.38 -13.45
CA PHE A 106 14.42 10.48 -13.86
C PHE A 106 15.02 11.86 -13.60
N LEU A 107 15.78 12.04 -12.52
CA LEU A 107 16.53 13.27 -12.28
C LEU A 107 17.56 13.52 -13.38
N SER A 108 18.34 12.50 -13.77
CA SER A 108 19.37 12.63 -14.81
C SER A 108 18.79 13.04 -16.16
N GLN A 109 17.55 12.61 -16.45
CA GLN A 109 16.84 12.93 -17.69
C GLN A 109 16.02 14.23 -17.59
N ARG A 110 16.05 14.94 -16.46
CA ARG A 110 15.17 16.10 -16.17
C ARG A 110 13.68 15.78 -16.29
N GLN A 111 13.32 14.52 -16.07
CA GLN A 111 11.95 13.99 -16.10
C GLN A 111 11.36 13.85 -14.69
N PHE A 112 12.13 14.12 -13.63
CA PHE A 112 11.63 14.02 -12.27
C PHE A 112 10.60 15.11 -11.98
N GLY A 113 9.39 14.66 -11.66
CA GLY A 113 8.24 15.52 -11.47
C GLY A 113 8.17 16.30 -10.16
N GLY A 114 9.08 16.07 -9.21
CA GLY A 114 9.08 16.68 -7.88
C GLY A 114 8.26 15.94 -6.83
N SER A 115 7.78 14.73 -7.13
CA SER A 115 6.98 13.91 -6.21
C SER A 115 7.46 12.47 -6.21
N ASP A 116 7.66 11.93 -5.02
CA ASP A 116 7.94 10.53 -4.71
C ASP A 116 6.80 9.59 -5.15
N LEU A 117 5.54 9.99 -4.96
CA LEU A 117 4.37 9.25 -5.46
C LEU A 117 4.42 9.01 -6.97
N ALA A 118 4.94 9.96 -7.74
CA ALA A 118 5.07 9.80 -9.19
C ALA A 118 6.07 8.69 -9.57
N ILE A 119 7.05 8.43 -8.71
CA ILE A 119 8.01 7.33 -8.84
C ILE A 119 7.35 6.02 -8.38
N THR A 120 6.68 6.01 -7.23
CA THR A 120 6.00 4.81 -6.72
C THR A 120 4.93 4.31 -7.69
N ASN A 121 4.17 5.20 -8.32
CA ASN A 121 3.19 4.78 -9.33
C ASN A 121 3.85 4.03 -10.50
N ALA A 122 5.06 4.41 -10.92
CA ALA A 122 5.81 3.66 -11.92
C ALA A 122 6.21 2.27 -11.39
N PHE A 123 6.61 2.16 -10.11
CA PHE A 123 6.91 0.88 -9.48
C PHE A 123 5.72 -0.06 -9.41
N LEU A 124 4.54 0.45 -9.08
CA LEU A 124 3.33 -0.35 -8.95
C LEU A 124 2.85 -0.95 -10.27
N LEU A 125 3.40 -0.52 -11.41
CA LEU A 125 3.25 -1.23 -12.70
C LEU A 125 4.03 -2.55 -12.76
N GLN A 126 4.79 -2.91 -11.72
CA GLN A 126 5.39 -4.24 -11.53
C GLN A 126 4.56 -5.06 -10.52
N PRO A 127 3.32 -5.49 -10.87
CA PRO A 127 2.35 -5.99 -9.90
C PRO A 127 2.82 -7.24 -9.14
N HIS A 128 3.74 -8.03 -9.71
CA HIS A 128 4.26 -9.25 -9.09
C HIS A 128 5.08 -9.03 -7.82
N ARG A 129 5.58 -7.81 -7.56
CA ARG A 129 6.34 -7.47 -6.33
C ARG A 129 5.49 -6.86 -5.23
N PHE A 130 4.20 -6.62 -5.50
CA PHE A 130 3.35 -5.86 -4.59
C PHE A 130 2.09 -6.63 -4.19
N ILE A 131 1.84 -6.66 -2.88
CA ILE A 131 0.54 -6.97 -2.30
C ILE A 131 -0.25 -5.66 -2.32
N THR A 132 -1.24 -5.57 -3.19
CA THR A 132 -2.11 -4.39 -3.27
C THR A 132 -3.50 -4.74 -2.77
N ARG A 133 -4.13 -3.80 -2.06
CA ARG A 133 -5.56 -3.85 -1.78
C ARG A 133 -6.21 -2.54 -2.15
N TRP A 134 -7.40 -2.66 -2.72
CA TRP A 134 -8.24 -1.56 -3.11
C TRP A 134 -9.47 -1.54 -2.20
N PRO A 135 -9.46 -0.77 -1.10
CA PRO A 135 -10.56 -0.80 -0.14
C PRO A 135 -11.88 -0.25 -0.71
N SER A 136 -11.81 0.50 -1.81
CA SER A 136 -12.97 1.02 -2.54
C SER A 136 -13.28 0.26 -3.83
N ASP A 137 -12.87 -1.01 -3.95
CA ASP A 137 -13.16 -1.84 -5.13
C ASP A 137 -14.67 -1.89 -5.40
N PRO A 138 -15.17 -1.34 -6.53
CA PRO A 138 -16.59 -1.33 -6.84
C PRO A 138 -17.12 -2.69 -7.29
N GLN A 139 -16.24 -3.63 -7.71
CA GLN A 139 -16.62 -4.98 -8.11
C GLN A 139 -16.70 -5.94 -6.91
N ASN A 140 -15.89 -5.66 -5.89
CA ASN A 140 -15.95 -6.31 -4.61
C ASN A 140 -16.08 -5.26 -3.51
N PRO A 141 -17.20 -4.50 -3.48
CA PRO A 141 -17.43 -3.50 -2.45
C PRO A 141 -17.39 -4.28 -1.15
N ALA A 142 -16.31 -4.11 -0.39
CA ALA A 142 -15.99 -5.07 0.64
C ALA A 142 -17.21 -5.32 1.52
N LYS A 143 -17.42 -6.59 1.89
CA LYS A 143 -18.27 -7.03 3.01
C LYS A 143 -17.80 -6.46 4.36
N GLY A 144 -17.27 -5.24 4.39
CA GLY A 144 -17.05 -4.43 5.56
C GLY A 144 -18.05 -3.29 5.49
N ASN A 145 -19.09 -3.38 6.30
CA ASN A 145 -20.01 -2.28 6.59
C ASN A 145 -19.31 -1.08 7.28
N CYS A 146 -17.99 -0.94 7.21
CA CYS A 146 -17.19 0.07 7.91
C CYS A 146 -17.36 1.49 7.33
N GLY A 147 -18.37 1.71 6.48
CA GLY A 147 -18.63 2.99 5.83
C GLY A 147 -17.60 3.33 4.74
N PRO A 148 -17.84 4.41 3.96
CA PRO A 148 -16.89 4.91 3.00
C PRO A 148 -15.74 5.56 3.76
N SER A 149 -14.78 4.80 4.29
CA SER A 149 -13.54 5.39 4.77
C SER A 149 -12.71 5.79 3.56
N LYS A 150 -13.12 6.88 2.90
CA LYS A 150 -12.24 7.66 2.05
C LYS A 150 -11.10 8.15 2.94
N GLY A 151 -9.93 7.57 2.77
CA GLY A 151 -8.69 8.06 3.37
C GLY A 151 -7.88 7.05 4.17
N LEU A 152 -6.82 7.61 4.75
CA LEU A 152 -5.68 6.99 5.44
C LEU A 152 -6.05 5.98 6.54
N ARG A 153 -7.28 6.07 7.03
CA ARG A 153 -7.88 5.29 8.11
C ARG A 153 -7.86 3.77 7.91
N SER A 154 -7.98 3.29 6.68
CA SER A 154 -8.25 1.86 6.41
C SER A 154 -7.01 0.97 6.27
N TYR A 155 -5.84 1.54 6.03
CA TYR A 155 -4.69 0.73 5.61
C TYR A 155 -4.04 -0.05 6.76
N PRO A 156 -3.82 0.54 7.95
CA PRO A 156 -3.27 -0.22 9.07
C PRO A 156 -4.22 -1.31 9.57
N GLN A 157 -5.53 -1.19 9.33
CA GLN A 157 -6.49 -2.26 9.65
C GLN A 157 -6.20 -3.58 8.92
N TRP A 158 -5.46 -3.58 7.81
CA TRP A 158 -5.20 -4.81 7.05
C TRP A 158 -4.29 -5.79 7.76
N THR A 159 -3.40 -5.25 8.59
CA THR A 159 -2.48 -6.02 9.44
C THR A 159 -2.88 -5.96 10.92
N ALA A 160 -4.05 -5.41 11.25
CA ALA A 160 -4.61 -5.44 12.59
C ALA A 160 -5.34 -6.77 12.86
N SER A 161 -5.47 -7.12 14.14
CA SER A 161 -6.21 -8.32 14.54
C SER A 161 -7.70 -8.24 14.18
N ASP A 162 -8.39 -9.37 14.03
CA ASP A 162 -9.83 -9.37 13.72
C ASP A 162 -10.64 -8.59 14.76
N LYS A 163 -10.26 -8.71 16.04
CA LYS A 163 -10.89 -7.95 17.12
C LYS A 163 -10.75 -6.43 16.93
N GLU A 164 -9.53 -5.95 16.69
CA GLU A 164 -9.29 -4.50 16.50
C GLU A 164 -9.97 -3.97 15.23
N ARG A 165 -10.05 -4.79 14.18
CA ARG A 165 -10.78 -4.47 12.95
C ARG A 165 -12.27 -4.34 13.20
N GLU A 166 -12.87 -5.27 13.96
CA GLU A 166 -14.29 -5.22 14.33
C GLU A 166 -14.63 -4.04 15.25
N GLU A 167 -13.78 -3.75 16.24
CA GLU A 167 -13.93 -2.60 17.13
C GLU A 167 -13.84 -1.28 16.35
N THR A 168 -12.86 -1.16 15.46
CA THR A 168 -12.70 0.04 14.63
C THR A 168 -13.86 0.18 13.64
N ALA A 169 -14.27 -0.90 12.98
CA ALA A 169 -15.45 -0.93 12.11
C ALA A 169 -16.71 -0.44 12.82
N SER A 170 -16.92 -0.90 14.06
CA SER A 170 -18.07 -0.52 14.89
C SER A 170 -18.06 0.96 15.25
N SER A 171 -16.88 1.53 15.54
CA SER A 171 -16.73 2.96 15.83
C SER A 171 -17.06 3.84 14.61
N TRP A 172 -16.63 3.44 13.41
CA TRP A 172 -16.88 4.21 12.19
C TRP A 172 -18.34 4.16 11.73
N ILE A 173 -19.03 3.05 11.97
CA ILE A 173 -20.48 2.95 11.75
C ILE A 173 -21.24 3.89 12.68
N TRP A 174 -20.76 4.07 13.90
CA TRP A 174 -21.38 4.95 14.89
C TRP A 174 -21.21 6.43 14.53
N ASP A 175 -20.01 6.83 14.08
CA ASP A 175 -19.71 8.22 13.69
C ASP A 175 -20.38 8.65 12.37
N ALA A 176 -20.90 7.70 11.59
CA ALA A 176 -21.62 7.97 10.34
C ALA A 176 -23.13 8.23 10.54
N ARG A 177 -23.65 8.20 11.78
CA ARG A 177 -25.04 8.50 12.13
C ARG A 177 -25.19 9.92 12.67
#